data_AF-A0A958GN68-F1
#
_entry.id   AF-A0A958GN68-F1
#
_cell.length_a   1.000
_cell.length_b   1.000
_cell.length_c   1.000
_cell.angle_alpha   90.00
_cell.angle_beta   90.00
_cell.angle_gamma   90.00
#
_symmetry.space_group_name_H-M   'P 1'
#
loop_
_entity.id
_entity.type
_entity.pdbx_description
1 polymer ?
#
loop_
_entity_poly.entity_id
_entity_poly.type
_entity_poly.pdbx_seq_one_letter_code
_entity_poly.pdbx_strand_id
1 'polypeptide(L)'
;MTKQKFERVVGFFVAKGLLVAPQITPRPSVKLDVRDVLAAADEEPRVMEVFPAALIHFPRTFQHQERLPEALGEIVERIRKNLPTGRDYKGISYKKMRHWATKELRDRRTKPVGEKKVMRSYRLSPAAYEKLRAHSEKQGVTETALLEELIRGI
;
A
#
# COMPACT_ATOMS: atom_id res chain seq x y z
N MET A 1 -12.42 0.85 23.46
CA MET A 1 -12.70 -0.41 22.70
C MET A 1 -12.48 -1.61 23.63
N THR A 2 -12.86 -2.85 23.28
CA THR A 2 -12.55 -4.02 24.16
C THR A 2 -11.07 -4.43 24.04
N LYS A 3 -10.47 -4.92 25.13
CA LYS A 3 -9.08 -5.38 25.16
C LYS A 3 -8.77 -6.41 24.06
N GLN A 4 -9.68 -7.37 23.85
CA GLN A 4 -9.52 -8.38 22.80
C GLN A 4 -9.49 -7.78 21.39
N LYS A 5 -10.30 -6.75 21.12
CA LYS A 5 -10.29 -6.04 19.83
C LYS A 5 -9.00 -5.24 19.64
N PHE A 6 -8.54 -4.54 20.67
CA PHE A 6 -7.26 -3.82 20.67
C PHE A 6 -6.11 -4.76 20.32
N GLU A 7 -5.97 -5.87 21.05
CA GLU A 7 -4.91 -6.86 20.83
C GLU A 7 -4.97 -7.49 19.43
N ARG A 8 -6.18 -7.69 18.89
CA ARG A 8 -6.35 -8.18 17.52
C ARG A 8 -5.82 -7.20 16.47
N VAL A 9 -6.12 -5.91 16.63
CA VAL A 9 -5.63 -4.86 15.72
C VAL A 9 -4.12 -4.73 15.84
N VAL A 10 -3.61 -4.47 17.04
CA VAL A 10 -2.17 -4.25 17.25
C VAL A 10 -1.38 -5.50 16.90
N GLY A 11 -1.86 -6.69 17.25
CA GLY A 11 -1.22 -7.96 16.89
C GLY A 11 -1.09 -8.16 15.38
N PHE A 12 -2.04 -7.69 14.58
CA PHE A 12 -1.90 -7.69 13.12
C PHE A 12 -0.77 -6.78 12.64
N PHE A 13 -0.74 -5.52 13.11
CA PHE A 13 0.30 -4.57 12.72
C PHE A 13 1.70 -5.03 13.15
N VAL A 14 1.83 -5.63 14.35
CA VAL A 14 3.07 -6.26 14.81
C VAL A 14 3.46 -7.41 13.89
N ALA A 15 2.52 -8.30 13.53
CA ALA A 15 2.80 -9.43 12.65
C ALA A 15 3.25 -9.01 11.25
N LYS A 16 2.82 -7.84 10.76
CA LYS A 16 3.26 -7.26 9.48
C LYS A 16 4.54 -6.43 9.60
N GLY A 17 5.11 -6.30 10.80
CA GLY A 17 6.31 -5.50 11.06
C GLY A 17 6.08 -4.00 10.93
N LEU A 18 4.82 -3.55 11.02
CA LEU A 18 4.43 -2.14 10.97
C LEU A 18 4.50 -1.49 12.35
N LEU A 19 4.34 -2.28 13.41
CA LEU A 19 4.48 -1.83 14.80
C LEU A 19 5.39 -2.74 15.60
N VAL A 20 5.95 -2.20 16.67
CA VAL A 20 6.71 -2.94 17.68
C VAL A 20 5.98 -2.81 19.02
N ALA A 21 5.43 -3.93 19.49
CA ALA A 21 4.78 -4.04 20.80
C ALA A 21 5.09 -5.43 21.38
N PRO A 22 6.18 -5.57 22.16
CA PRO A 22 6.67 -6.88 22.64
C PRO A 22 5.65 -7.69 23.46
N GLN A 23 4.76 -6.99 24.15
CA GLN A 23 3.71 -7.56 25.01
C GLN A 23 2.48 -8.06 24.24
N ILE A 24 2.40 -7.85 22.92
CA ILE A 24 1.24 -8.23 22.10
C ILE A 24 1.61 -9.40 21.20
N THR A 25 0.86 -10.50 21.31
CA THR A 25 1.02 -11.67 20.44
C THR A 25 0.71 -11.31 18.98
N PRO A 26 1.64 -11.55 18.04
CA PRO A 26 1.42 -11.30 16.62
C PRO A 26 0.27 -12.14 16.03
N ARG A 27 -0.57 -11.52 15.19
CA ARG A 27 -1.72 -12.18 14.54
C ARG A 27 -1.72 -11.89 13.02
N PRO A 28 -0.98 -12.66 12.21
CA PRO A 28 -0.74 -12.35 10.78
C PRO A 28 -1.97 -12.51 9.87
N SER A 29 -2.95 -13.31 10.30
CA SER A 29 -4.12 -13.73 9.51
C SER A 29 -5.40 -13.46 10.28
N VAL A 30 -5.90 -12.24 10.19
CA VAL A 30 -7.17 -11.82 10.81
C VAL A 30 -7.96 -10.96 9.84
N LYS A 31 -9.27 -10.89 10.04
CA LYS A 31 -10.11 -9.83 9.48
C LYS A 31 -10.33 -8.77 10.55
N LEU A 32 -10.25 -7.51 10.14
CA LEU A 32 -10.40 -6.34 11.01
C LEU A 32 -11.48 -5.42 10.45
N ASP A 33 -12.39 -4.95 11.29
CA ASP A 33 -13.31 -3.87 10.93
C ASP A 33 -12.55 -2.54 10.96
N VAL A 34 -12.76 -1.68 9.96
CA VAL A 34 -12.16 -0.34 9.94
C VAL A 34 -12.46 0.44 11.22
N ARG A 35 -13.66 0.32 11.81
CA ARG A 35 -14.01 0.99 13.07
C ARG A 35 -13.16 0.52 14.24
N ASP A 36 -12.85 -0.78 14.32
CA ASP A 36 -11.99 -1.31 15.38
C ASP A 36 -10.56 -0.78 15.23
N VAL A 37 -10.07 -0.62 13.99
CA VAL A 37 -8.75 -0.03 13.72
C VAL A 37 -8.71 1.45 14.10
N LEU A 38 -9.75 2.21 13.76
CA LEU A 38 -9.85 3.63 14.12
C LEU A 38 -9.92 3.81 15.64
N ALA A 39 -10.69 2.98 16.34
CA ALA A 39 -10.75 3.00 17.81
C ALA A 39 -9.40 2.61 18.44
N ALA A 40 -8.71 1.61 17.88
CA ALA A 40 -7.35 1.26 18.31
C ALA A 40 -6.35 2.39 18.08
N ALA A 41 -6.54 3.18 17.03
CA ALA A 41 -5.71 4.32 16.75
C ALA A 41 -5.93 5.51 17.70
N ASP A 42 -7.11 5.61 18.32
CA ASP A 42 -7.35 6.60 19.36
C ASP A 42 -6.66 6.20 20.69
N GLU A 43 -6.51 4.90 20.95
CA GLU A 43 -5.79 4.37 22.13
C GLU A 43 -4.26 4.24 21.91
N GLU A 44 -3.82 3.89 20.70
CA GLU A 44 -2.42 3.75 20.27
C GLU A 44 -2.21 4.53 18.95
N PRO A 45 -1.78 5.81 19.02
CA PRO A 45 -1.68 6.70 17.86
C PRO A 45 -0.78 6.19 16.74
N ARG A 46 0.21 5.34 17.06
CA ARG A 46 1.09 4.74 16.04
C ARG A 46 0.32 3.85 15.07
N VAL A 47 -0.83 3.30 15.45
CA VAL A 47 -1.71 2.56 14.52
C VAL A 47 -2.16 3.45 13.38
N MET A 48 -2.57 4.72 13.64
CA MET A 48 -2.99 5.64 12.57
C MET A 48 -1.84 5.94 11.59
N GLU A 49 -0.62 6.05 12.09
CA GLU A 49 0.56 6.34 11.28
C GLU A 49 0.81 5.28 10.20
N VAL A 50 0.58 4.02 10.54
CA VAL A 50 0.86 2.88 9.65
C VAL A 50 -0.39 2.33 8.98
N PHE A 51 -1.58 2.74 9.41
CA PHE A 51 -2.84 2.22 8.88
C PHE A 51 -3.02 2.47 7.38
N PRO A 52 -2.73 3.67 6.81
CA PRO A 52 -2.80 3.86 5.37
C PRO A 52 -1.92 2.87 4.58
N ALA A 53 -0.69 2.61 5.06
CA ALA A 53 0.20 1.64 4.46
C ALA A 53 -0.38 0.22 4.52
N ALA A 54 -0.92 -0.18 5.68
CA ALA A 54 -1.56 -1.47 5.84
C ALA A 54 -2.77 -1.65 4.92
N LEU A 55 -3.62 -0.62 4.78
CA LEU A 55 -4.81 -0.66 3.92
C LEU A 55 -4.43 -0.83 2.44
N ILE A 56 -3.35 -0.19 1.99
CA ILE A 56 -2.85 -0.30 0.61
C ILE A 56 -2.21 -1.66 0.33
N HIS A 57 -1.50 -2.21 1.31
CA HIS A 57 -0.75 -3.46 1.16
C HIS A 57 -1.61 -4.70 1.40
N PHE A 58 -2.59 -4.61 2.30
CA PHE A 58 -3.43 -5.71 2.73
C PHE A 58 -4.93 -5.36 2.70
N PRO A 59 -5.48 -4.85 1.57
CA PRO A 59 -6.85 -4.35 1.53
C PRO A 59 -7.88 -5.42 1.94
N ARG A 60 -7.65 -6.69 1.58
CA ARG A 60 -8.56 -7.79 1.92
C ARG A 60 -8.65 -8.10 3.43
N THR A 61 -7.73 -7.60 4.25
CA THR A 61 -7.77 -7.74 5.71
C THR A 61 -8.87 -6.88 6.32
N PHE A 62 -9.11 -5.70 5.74
CA PHE A 62 -9.98 -4.68 6.29
C PHE A 62 -11.39 -4.80 5.72
N GLN A 63 -12.35 -5.05 6.62
CA GLN A 63 -13.78 -5.12 6.35
C GLN A 63 -14.42 -3.75 6.55
N HIS A 64 -15.53 -3.52 5.87
CA HIS A 64 -16.32 -2.29 5.96
C HIS A 64 -15.50 -1.02 5.63
N GLN A 65 -14.75 -1.07 4.53
CA GLN A 65 -13.89 0.06 4.10
C GLN A 65 -14.68 1.31 3.71
N GLU A 66 -15.96 1.18 3.38
CA GLU A 66 -16.89 2.28 3.18
C GLU A 66 -17.09 3.14 4.45
N ARG A 67 -16.69 2.64 5.62
CA ARG A 67 -16.72 3.37 6.90
C ARG A 67 -15.44 4.17 7.17
N LEU A 68 -14.49 4.16 6.23
CA LEU A 68 -13.28 4.96 6.34
C LEU A 68 -13.66 6.45 6.25
N PRO A 69 -13.20 7.30 7.18
CA PRO A 69 -13.40 8.74 7.08
C PRO A 69 -12.90 9.26 5.74
N GLU A 70 -13.68 10.10 5.07
CA GLU A 70 -13.38 10.64 3.73
C GLU A 70 -11.97 11.22 3.66
N ALA A 71 -11.62 12.05 4.64
CA ALA A 71 -10.28 12.61 4.83
C ALA A 71 -9.14 11.58 4.80
N LEU A 72 -9.35 10.43 5.43
CA LEU A 72 -8.36 9.35 5.47
C LEU A 72 -8.36 8.57 4.15
N GLY A 73 -9.53 8.41 3.51
CA GLY A 73 -9.66 7.89 2.16
C GLY A 73 -8.85 8.69 1.14
N GLU A 74 -8.95 10.02 1.17
CA GLU A 74 -8.16 10.91 0.31
C GLU A 74 -6.65 10.70 0.49
N ILE A 75 -6.19 10.59 1.74
CA ILE A 75 -4.77 10.33 2.06
C ILE A 75 -4.33 8.99 1.47
N VAL A 76 -5.12 7.94 1.66
CA VAL A 76 -4.85 6.61 1.13
C VAL A 76 -4.77 6.63 -0.40
N GLU A 77 -5.69 7.31 -1.08
CA GLU A 77 -5.65 7.45 -2.54
C GLU A 77 -4.43 8.23 -3.03
N ARG A 78 -4.05 9.32 -2.35
CA ARG A 78 -2.85 10.09 -2.71
C ARG A 78 -1.58 9.25 -2.52
N ILE A 79 -1.49 8.51 -1.41
CA ILE A 79 -0.36 7.59 -1.17
C ILE A 79 -0.34 6.50 -2.25
N ARG A 80 -1.50 5.90 -2.58
CA ARG A 80 -1.59 4.86 -3.62
C ARG A 80 -1.14 5.36 -4.99
N LYS A 81 -1.42 6.62 -5.33
CA LYS A 81 -0.93 7.32 -6.53
C LYS A 81 0.53 7.79 -6.42
N ASN A 82 1.22 7.44 -5.33
CA ASN A 82 2.60 7.83 -5.03
C ASN A 82 2.86 9.35 -5.07
N LEU A 83 1.86 10.17 -4.76
CA LEU A 83 2.00 11.62 -4.78
C LEU A 83 2.94 12.10 -3.65
N PRO A 84 3.75 13.14 -3.88
CA PRO A 84 4.75 13.60 -2.91
C PRO A 84 4.14 14.36 -1.72
N THR A 85 2.97 14.97 -1.91
CA THR A 85 2.31 15.85 -0.93
C THR A 85 0.88 15.41 -0.66
N GLY A 86 0.39 15.73 0.53
CA GLY A 86 -0.97 15.47 0.98
C GLY A 86 -1.22 16.12 2.33
N ARG A 87 -2.47 16.02 2.81
CA ARG A 87 -2.91 16.58 4.09
C ARG A 87 -2.42 15.75 5.28
N ASP A 88 -2.12 16.44 6.37
CA ASP A 88 -1.89 15.81 7.66
C ASP A 88 -3.22 15.34 8.28
N TYR A 89 -3.16 14.37 9.20
CA TYR A 89 -4.35 13.78 9.80
C TYR A 89 -4.12 13.42 11.26
N LYS A 90 -4.99 13.90 12.15
CA LYS A 90 -4.91 13.68 13.61
C LYS A 90 -3.50 13.94 14.19
N GLY A 91 -2.84 15.01 13.74
CA GLY A 91 -1.48 15.37 14.19
C GLY A 91 -0.35 14.53 13.59
N ILE A 92 -0.64 13.62 12.66
CA ILE A 92 0.36 12.80 11.96
C ILE A 92 0.58 13.36 10.56
N SER A 93 1.84 13.56 10.20
CA SER A 93 2.17 14.14 8.91
C SER A 93 1.97 13.17 7.75
N TYR A 94 1.52 13.69 6.61
CA TYR A 94 1.37 12.93 5.37
C TYR A 94 2.65 12.19 4.99
N LYS A 95 3.80 12.87 5.12
CA LYS A 95 5.13 12.32 4.81
C LYS A 95 5.41 11.05 5.63
N LYS A 96 5.02 11.02 6.90
CA LYS A 96 5.22 9.88 7.80
C LYS A 96 4.34 8.69 7.39
N MET A 97 3.06 8.94 7.11
CA MET A 97 2.14 7.91 6.59
C MET A 97 2.61 7.34 5.24
N ARG A 98 3.05 8.22 4.33
CA ARG A 98 3.59 7.82 3.02
C ARG A 98 4.86 6.99 3.16
N HIS A 99 5.77 7.36 4.06
CA HIS A 99 7.03 6.64 4.28
C HIS A 99 6.79 5.14 4.51
N TRP A 100 5.82 4.80 5.36
CA TRP A 100 5.48 3.40 5.65
C TRP A 100 4.91 2.64 4.45
N ALA A 101 4.20 3.30 3.54
CA ALA A 101 3.68 2.66 2.33
C ALA A 101 4.78 2.45 1.27
N THR A 102 5.82 3.29 1.27
CA THR A 102 6.98 3.20 0.36
C THR A 102 8.13 2.36 0.90
N LYS A 103 8.09 1.93 2.17
CA LYS A 103 9.10 1.08 2.77
C LYS A 103 8.84 -0.39 2.42
N GLU A 104 9.89 -1.17 2.23
CA GLU A 104 9.78 -2.62 2.14
C GLU A 104 9.26 -3.19 3.47
N LEU A 105 8.21 -4.01 3.39
CA LEU A 105 7.68 -4.72 4.55
C LEU A 105 8.51 -5.98 4.84
N ARG A 106 8.55 -6.38 6.11
CA ARG A 106 9.31 -7.54 6.57
C ARG A 106 8.95 -8.84 5.84
N ASP A 107 7.71 -8.96 5.36
CA ASP A 107 7.25 -10.16 4.68
C ASP A 107 7.82 -10.32 3.26
N ARG A 108 8.44 -9.27 2.68
CA ARG A 108 9.02 -9.19 1.31
C ARG A 108 8.10 -9.62 0.16
N ARG A 109 6.88 -10.05 0.44
CA ARG A 109 5.88 -10.48 -0.55
C ARG A 109 5.13 -9.28 -1.11
N THR A 110 5.09 -8.18 -0.35
CA THR A 110 4.40 -6.96 -0.78
C THR A 110 5.40 -5.91 -1.25
N LYS A 111 5.29 -5.51 -2.52
CA LYS A 111 6.12 -4.45 -3.10
C LYS A 111 5.74 -3.07 -2.58
N PRO A 112 6.71 -2.16 -2.37
CA PRO A 112 6.46 -0.74 -2.12
C PRO A 112 5.53 -0.11 -3.16
N VAL A 113 4.77 0.92 -2.77
CA VAL A 113 3.80 1.55 -3.69
C VAL A 113 4.43 2.04 -4.99
N GLY A 114 5.63 2.63 -4.94
CA GLY A 114 6.36 3.11 -6.13
C GLY A 114 6.82 2.00 -7.08
N GLU A 115 6.83 0.74 -6.64
CA GLU A 115 7.28 -0.42 -7.41
C GLU A 115 6.12 -1.33 -7.85
N LYS A 116 4.88 -1.01 -7.46
CA LYS A 116 3.70 -1.73 -7.91
C LYS A 116 3.43 -1.40 -9.38
N LYS A 117 3.52 -2.42 -10.24
CA LYS A 117 3.12 -2.30 -11.64
C LYS A 117 1.64 -1.93 -11.73
N VAL A 118 1.33 -0.91 -12.52
CA VAL A 118 -0.05 -0.50 -12.82
C VAL A 118 -0.51 -1.29 -14.03
N MET A 119 -1.52 -2.16 -13.88
CA MET A 119 -2.13 -2.81 -15.03
C MET A 119 -2.90 -1.77 -15.84
N ARG A 120 -2.46 -1.57 -17.08
CA ARG A 120 -3.14 -0.77 -18.11
C ARG A 120 -3.20 -1.61 -19.38
N SER A 121 -4.34 -1.64 -20.04
CA SER A 121 -4.49 -2.22 -21.37
C SER A 121 -4.48 -1.10 -22.40
N TYR A 122 -3.61 -1.23 -23.39
CA TYR A 122 -3.57 -0.37 -24.57
C TYR A 122 -3.66 -1.25 -25.80
N ARG A 123 -4.32 -0.75 -26.85
CA ARG A 123 -4.32 -1.43 -28.15
C ARG A 123 -3.22 -0.82 -29.00
N LEU A 124 -2.31 -1.66 -29.48
CA LEU A 124 -1.30 -1.28 -30.46
C LEU A 124 -1.83 -1.64 -31.85
N SER A 125 -1.48 -0.85 -32.86
CA SER A 125 -1.68 -1.27 -34.24
C SER A 125 -0.78 -2.48 -34.53
N PRO A 126 -1.16 -3.39 -35.45
CA PRO A 126 -0.33 -4.55 -35.80
C PRO A 126 1.10 -4.16 -36.17
N ALA A 127 1.27 -3.11 -36.97
CA ALA A 127 2.59 -2.61 -37.38
C ALA A 127 3.45 -2.09 -36.20
N ALA A 128 2.83 -1.46 -35.20
CA ALA A 128 3.55 -1.00 -34.01
C ALA A 128 3.96 -2.19 -33.12
N TYR A 129 3.08 -3.20 -33.01
CA TYR A 129 3.37 -4.42 -32.26
C TYR A 129 4.53 -5.21 -32.87
N GLU A 130 4.52 -5.42 -34.19
CA GLU A 130 5.62 -6.14 -34.88
C GLU A 130 6.96 -5.42 -34.70
N LYS A 131 6.98 -4.09 -34.75
CA LYS A 131 8.18 -3.30 -34.47
C LYS A 131 8.67 -3.50 -33.03
N LEU A 132 7.77 -3.44 -32.05
CA LEU A 132 8.09 -3.64 -30.64
C LEU A 132 8.68 -5.05 -30.43
N ARG A 133 8.05 -6.07 -31.00
CA ARG A 133 8.48 -7.47 -30.92
C ARG A 133 9.89 -7.65 -31.48
N ALA A 134 10.13 -7.20 -32.72
CA ALA A 134 11.44 -7.30 -33.36
C ALA A 134 12.56 -6.58 -32.56
N HIS A 135 12.27 -5.44 -31.96
CA HIS A 135 13.25 -4.73 -31.12
C HIS A 135 13.51 -5.46 -29.80
N SER A 136 12.46 -6.02 -29.20
CA SER A 136 12.59 -6.77 -27.94
C SER A 136 13.44 -8.03 -28.11
N GLU A 137 13.23 -8.76 -29.22
CA GLU A 137 14.02 -9.93 -29.61
C GLU A 137 15.49 -9.54 -29.87
N LYS A 138 15.74 -8.45 -30.60
CA LYS A 138 17.11 -7.97 -30.88
C LYS A 138 17.89 -7.59 -29.63
N GLN A 139 17.21 -7.09 -28.60
CA GLN A 139 17.83 -6.65 -27.34
C GLN A 139 17.81 -7.73 -26.25
N GLY A 140 17.16 -8.88 -26.48
CA GLY A 140 17.03 -9.95 -25.49
C GLY A 140 16.22 -9.55 -24.24
N VAL A 141 15.30 -8.59 -24.38
CA VAL A 141 14.44 -8.11 -23.30
C VAL A 141 12.97 -8.40 -23.62
N THR A 142 12.12 -8.45 -22.59
CA THR A 142 10.67 -8.58 -22.82
C THR A 142 10.10 -7.32 -23.49
N GLU A 143 9.06 -7.48 -24.30
CA GLU A 143 8.31 -6.37 -24.92
C GLU A 143 7.89 -5.30 -23.89
N THR A 144 7.48 -5.73 -22.69
CA THR A 144 7.11 -4.82 -21.60
C THR A 144 8.31 -4.02 -21.09
N ALA A 145 9.46 -4.66 -20.91
CA ALA A 145 10.67 -4.00 -20.43
C ALA A 145 11.16 -2.95 -21.45
N LEU A 146 11.18 -3.32 -22.74
CA LEU A 146 11.51 -2.41 -23.82
C LEU A 146 10.55 -1.22 -23.87
N LEU A 147 9.24 -1.46 -23.76
CA LEU A 147 8.24 -0.39 -23.77
C LEU A 147 8.42 0.56 -22.56
N GLU A 148 8.69 0.03 -21.37
CA GLU A 148 8.98 0.85 -20.19
C GLU A 148 10.25 1.71 -20.40
N GLU A 149 11.29 1.17 -21.03
CA GLU A 149 12.53 1.89 -21.34
C GLU A 149 12.30 3.01 -22.37
N LEU A 150 11.62 2.70 -23.48
CA LEU A 150 11.28 3.68 -24.53
C LEU A 150 10.47 4.85 -23.97
N ILE A 151 9.53 4.59 -23.05
CA ILE A 151 8.72 5.65 -22.41
C ILE A 151 9.56 6.50 -21.45
N ARG A 152 10.51 5.90 -20.72
CA ARG A 152 11.41 6.66 -19.81
C ARG A 152 12.40 7.55 -20.56
N GLY A 153 12.70 7.23 -21.82
CA GLY A 153 13.60 8.00 -22.69
C GLY A 153 12.94 9.19 -23.40
N ILE A 154 11.64 9.42 -23.20
CA ILE A 154 10.88 10.58 -23.69
C ILE A 154 10.82 11.65 -22.59
#